data_AF-A0A392NPW0-F1
#
_entry.id   AF-A0A392NPW0-F1
#
_cell.length_a   1.000
_cell.length_b   1.000
_cell.length_c   1.000
_cell.angle_alpha   90.00
_cell.angle_beta   90.00
_cell.angle_gamma   90.00
#
_symmetry.space_group_name_H-M   'P 1'
#
loop_
_entity.id
_entity.type
_entity.pdbx_description
1 polymer ?
#
loop_
_entity_poly.entity_id
_entity_poly.type
_entity_poly.pdbx_seq_one_letter_code
_entity_poly.pdbx_strand_id
1 'polypeptide(L)'
;VEIPFKPARVLLQDFTGVPAVVDLASMRDAMNKLGSDSNKINPLVPVDLVVDHSLQIVEAMSENAAQANMELEFQRNKERFAFLKWGSTAFRNMLVVP
;
A
#
# COMPACT_ATOMS: atom_id res chain seq x y z
N VAL A 1 21.68 12.37 -24.36
CA VAL A 1 20.28 12.42 -24.84
C VAL A 1 19.44 11.72 -23.79
N GLU A 2 18.42 12.39 -23.26
CA GLU A 2 17.43 11.78 -22.38
C GLU A 2 16.20 11.36 -23.20
N ILE A 3 15.56 10.25 -22.83
CA ILE A 3 14.38 9.71 -23.53
C ILE A 3 13.26 9.51 -22.51
N PRO A 4 12.06 10.06 -22.73
CA PRO A 4 10.93 9.81 -21.85
C PRO A 4 10.49 8.35 -21.92
N PHE A 5 10.31 7.71 -20.77
CA PHE A 5 9.77 6.36 -20.66
C PHE A 5 8.53 6.37 -19.76
N LYS A 6 7.42 5.84 -20.28
CA LYS A 6 6.16 5.72 -19.55
C LYS A 6 5.82 4.24 -19.37
N PRO A 7 6.08 3.64 -18.19
CA PRO A 7 5.77 2.24 -17.95
C PRO A 7 4.26 1.99 -17.97
N ALA A 8 3.86 0.75 -18.25
CA ALA A 8 2.46 0.34 -18.29
C ALA A 8 1.83 0.19 -16.90
N ARG A 9 2.63 -0.03 -15.84
CA ARG A 9 2.18 -0.22 -14.45
C ARG A 9 3.31 0.04 -13.46
N VAL A 10 2.96 0.12 -12.17
CA VAL A 10 3.88 0.23 -11.03
C VAL A 10 3.63 -0.93 -10.06
N LEU A 11 4.71 -1.45 -9.45
CA LEU A 11 4.66 -2.47 -8.40
C LEU A 11 5.25 -1.88 -7.12
N LEU A 12 4.56 -2.09 -6.00
CA LEU A 12 4.97 -1.63 -4.66
C LEU A 12 4.97 -2.81 -3.69
N GLN A 13 5.89 -2.76 -2.74
CA GLN A 13 5.86 -3.56 -1.52
C GLN A 13 5.39 -2.69 -0.35
N ASP A 14 4.88 -3.27 0.73
CA ASP A 14 4.14 -2.56 1.78
C ASP A 14 4.95 -1.50 2.56
N PHE A 15 6.24 -1.69 2.83
CA PHE A 15 7.07 -0.67 3.49
C PHE A 15 7.20 0.62 2.68
N THR A 16 7.28 0.54 1.35
CA THR A 16 7.26 1.74 0.49
C THR A 16 5.85 2.14 0.05
N GLY A 17 4.93 1.18 0.03
CA GLY A 17 3.55 1.38 -0.38
C GLY A 17 2.77 2.19 0.63
N VAL A 18 3.00 1.97 1.93
CA VAL A 18 2.38 2.74 3.01
C VAL A 18 2.69 4.23 2.92
N PRO A 19 3.97 4.69 2.91
CA PRO A 19 4.27 6.11 2.77
C PRO A 19 3.78 6.66 1.42
N ALA A 20 3.83 5.89 0.33
CA ALA A 20 3.28 6.34 -0.95
C ALA A 20 1.75 6.62 -0.88
N VAL A 21 0.98 5.78 -0.18
CA VAL A 21 -0.46 6.01 0.03
C VAL A 21 -0.71 7.19 0.98
N VAL A 22 0.14 7.37 2.01
CA VAL A 22 0.10 8.56 2.88
C VAL A 22 0.36 9.84 2.07
N ASP A 23 1.32 9.83 1.16
CA ASP A 23 1.62 10.97 0.30
C ASP A 23 0.44 11.29 -0.61
N LEU A 24 -0.18 10.28 -1.23
CA LEU A 24 -1.38 10.48 -2.05
C LEU A 24 -2.55 11.06 -1.24
N ALA A 25 -2.76 10.58 0.00
CA ALA A 25 -3.76 11.14 0.91
C ALA A 25 -3.44 12.60 1.26
N SER A 26 -2.18 12.89 1.58
CA SER A 26 -1.71 14.25 1.91
C SER A 26 -1.86 15.21 0.73
N MET A 27 -1.59 14.75 -0.49
CA MET A 27 -1.82 15.50 -1.71
C MET A 27 -3.30 15.80 -1.94
N ARG A 28 -4.21 14.86 -1.63
CA ARG A 28 -5.67 15.12 -1.68
C ARG A 28 -6.09 16.21 -0.70
N ASP A 29 -5.57 16.17 0.52
CA ASP A 29 -5.83 17.20 1.52
C ASP A 29 -5.32 18.57 1.09
N ALA A 30 -4.12 18.63 0.50
CA ALA A 30 -3.56 19.86 -0.05
C ALA A 30 -4.43 20.43 -1.18
N MET A 31 -4.89 19.59 -2.10
CA MET A 31 -5.80 20.00 -3.19
C MET A 31 -7.11 20.57 -2.66
N ASN A 32 -7.71 19.92 -1.65
CA ASN A 32 -8.93 20.41 -1.02
C ASN A 32 -8.73 21.78 -0.35
N LYS A 33 -7.61 22.00 0.35
CA LYS A 33 -7.26 23.29 0.96
C LYS A 33 -7.08 24.41 -0.07
N LEU A 34 -6.67 24.07 -1.28
CA LEU A 34 -6.53 24.99 -2.41
C LEU A 34 -7.84 25.19 -3.20
N GLY A 35 -8.97 24.63 -2.73
CA GLY A 35 -10.26 24.71 -3.41
C GLY A 35 -10.32 23.95 -4.74
N SER A 36 -9.41 22.99 -4.94
CA SER A 36 -9.30 22.18 -6.14
C SER A 36 -9.88 20.77 -5.93
N ASP A 37 -10.26 20.11 -7.02
CA ASP A 37 -10.76 18.73 -6.98
C ASP A 37 -9.65 17.74 -6.59
N SER A 38 -9.73 17.20 -5.37
CA SER A 38 -8.79 16.20 -4.86
C SER A 38 -8.86 14.86 -5.58
N ASN A 39 -9.95 14.55 -6.29
CA ASN A 39 -10.05 13.30 -7.06
C ASN A 39 -9.09 13.25 -8.26
N LYS A 40 -8.46 14.38 -8.61
CA LYS A 40 -7.35 14.44 -9.57
C LYS A 40 -6.08 13.76 -9.05
N ILE A 41 -5.93 13.62 -7.74
CA ILE A 41 -4.85 12.84 -7.13
C ILE A 41 -5.26 11.37 -7.16
N ASN A 42 -4.78 10.68 -8.20
CA ASN A 42 -5.03 9.26 -8.42
C ASN A 42 -3.95 8.65 -9.31
N PRO A 43 -3.58 7.37 -9.12
CA PRO A 43 -2.74 6.65 -10.07
C PRO A 43 -3.30 6.70 -11.51
N LEU A 44 -2.44 7.01 -12.48
CA LEU A 44 -2.78 7.07 -13.91
C LEU A 44 -2.61 5.72 -14.61
N VAL A 45 -1.79 4.84 -14.04
CA VAL A 45 -1.56 3.47 -14.49
C VAL A 45 -1.90 2.50 -13.35
N PRO A 46 -2.13 1.21 -13.65
CA PRO A 46 -2.27 0.19 -12.61
C PRO A 46 -1.10 0.21 -11.62
N VAL A 47 -1.44 0.08 -10.34
CA VAL A 47 -0.52 -0.07 -9.22
C VAL A 47 -0.90 -1.32 -8.47
N ASP A 48 0.03 -2.27 -8.40
CA ASP A 48 -0.09 -3.47 -7.59
C ASP A 48 0.75 -3.28 -6.32
N LEU A 49 0.15 -3.37 -5.14
CA LEU A 49 0.83 -3.28 -3.85
C LEU A 49 0.74 -4.64 -3.16
N VAL A 50 1.88 -5.26 -2.88
CA VAL A 50 1.98 -6.56 -2.22
C VAL A 50 2.41 -6.37 -0.77
N VAL A 51 1.72 -7.08 0.15
CA VAL A 51 2.08 -7.13 1.56
C VAL A 51 3.00 -8.33 1.80
N ASP A 52 4.28 -8.09 1.97
CA ASP A 52 5.30 -9.16 2.07
C ASP A 52 6.45 -8.84 3.05
N HIS A 53 6.58 -7.59 3.53
CA HIS A 53 7.62 -7.18 4.48
C HIS A 53 7.13 -7.07 5.95
N SER A 54 5.88 -7.43 6.25
CA SER A 54 5.33 -7.42 7.62
C SER A 54 5.63 -8.67 8.44
N LEU A 55 5.69 -9.85 7.81
CA LEU A 55 5.78 -11.13 8.51
C LEU A 55 7.14 -11.27 9.19
N GLN A 56 7.12 -11.70 10.45
CA GLN A 56 8.31 -12.01 11.23
C GLN A 56 8.24 -13.45 11.70
N ILE A 57 9.37 -14.16 11.65
CA ILE A 57 9.48 -15.51 12.18
C ILE A 57 9.69 -15.43 13.69
N VAL A 58 8.61 -15.61 14.45
CA VAL A 58 8.63 -15.64 15.93
C VAL A 58 8.65 -17.09 16.43
N GLU A 59 7.85 -17.96 15.81
CA GLU A 59 7.86 -19.40 16.03
C GLU A 59 8.45 -20.13 14.83
N ALA A 60 9.22 -21.19 15.08
CA ALA A 60 9.82 -22.04 14.05
C ALA A 60 9.83 -23.50 14.49
N MET A 61 9.95 -24.42 13.53
CA MET A 61 10.04 -25.88 13.78
C MET A 61 8.84 -26.47 14.56
N SER A 62 7.65 -25.93 14.31
CA SER A 62 6.38 -26.38 14.89
C SER A 62 5.34 -26.48 13.78
N GLU A 63 4.42 -27.44 13.86
CA GLU A 63 3.32 -27.59 12.90
C GLU A 63 2.44 -26.33 12.83
N ASN A 64 2.35 -25.59 13.95
CA ASN A 64 1.54 -24.38 14.06
C ASN A 64 2.30 -23.07 13.75
N ALA A 65 3.62 -23.15 13.46
CA ALA A 65 4.48 -21.97 13.33
C ALA A 65 3.96 -20.96 12.28
N ALA A 66 3.48 -21.44 11.13
CA ALA A 66 2.96 -20.57 10.07
C ALA A 66 1.74 -19.77 10.54
N GLN A 67 0.77 -20.45 11.18
CA GLN A 67 -0.44 -19.80 11.69
C GLN A 67 -0.12 -18.82 12.81
N ALA A 68 0.73 -19.21 13.77
CA ALA A 68 1.14 -18.36 14.87
C ALA A 68 1.84 -17.07 14.39
N ASN A 69 2.74 -17.18 13.41
CA ASN A 69 3.45 -16.02 12.85
C ASN A 69 2.50 -15.09 12.08
N MET A 70 1.57 -15.62 11.27
CA MET A 70 0.56 -14.82 10.55
C MET A 70 -0.40 -14.12 11.50
N GLU A 71 -0.82 -14.78 12.58
CA GLU A 71 -1.72 -14.16 13.57
C GLU A 71 -1.01 -13.02 14.32
N LEU A 72 0.25 -13.22 14.70
CA LEU A 72 1.07 -12.16 15.28
C LEU A 72 1.33 -11.00 14.30
N GLU A 73 1.53 -11.28 13.02
CA GLU A 73 1.67 -10.28 11.98
C GLU A 73 0.42 -9.39 11.89
N PHE A 74 -0.77 -10.00 11.79
CA PHE A 74 -2.04 -9.28 11.73
C PHE A 74 -2.28 -8.44 12.99
N GLN A 75 -1.95 -8.96 14.16
CA GLN A 75 -2.08 -8.22 15.42
C GLN A 75 -1.16 -6.98 15.44
N ARG A 76 0.10 -7.13 15.04
CA ARG A 76 1.10 -6.05 15.06
C ARG A 76 0.87 -4.99 13.99
N ASN A 77 0.35 -5.38 12.83
CA ASN A 77 0.22 -4.50 11.66
C ASN A 77 -1.22 -4.11 11.34
N LYS A 78 -2.17 -4.32 12.27
CA LYS A 78 -3.60 -4.07 12.08
C LYS A 78 -3.92 -2.70 11.48
N GLU A 79 -3.30 -1.64 12.01
CA GLU A 79 -3.51 -0.27 11.52
C GLU A 79 -3.01 -0.10 10.10
N ARG A 80 -1.80 -0.61 9.82
CA ARG A 80 -1.17 -0.56 8.50
C ARG A 80 -1.99 -1.29 7.44
N PHE A 81 -2.49 -2.48 7.77
CA PHE A 81 -3.34 -3.27 6.87
C PHE A 81 -4.71 -2.62 6.66
N ALA A 82 -5.30 -2.04 7.71
CA ALA A 82 -6.53 -1.26 7.57
C ALA A 82 -6.33 -0.03 6.67
N PHE A 83 -5.20 0.66 6.81
CA PHE A 83 -4.84 1.81 5.97
C PHE A 83 -4.61 1.43 4.50
N LEU A 84 -3.88 0.35 4.23
CA LEU A 84 -3.70 -0.17 2.87
C LEU A 84 -5.02 -0.64 2.25
N LYS A 85 -5.86 -1.31 3.03
CA LYS A 85 -7.22 -1.69 2.60
C LYS A 85 -8.06 -0.47 2.24
N TRP A 86 -8.00 0.60 3.03
CA TRP A 86 -8.61 1.88 2.67
C TRP A 86 -8.02 2.46 1.37
N GLY A 87 -6.69 2.42 1.21
CA GLY A 87 -6.03 2.88 -0.02
C GLY A 87 -6.57 2.18 -1.28
N SER A 88 -6.78 0.86 -1.20
CA SER A 88 -7.33 0.06 -2.30
C SER A 88 -8.75 0.47 -2.73
N THR A 89 -9.54 1.07 -1.85
CA THR A 89 -10.90 1.55 -2.16
C THR A 89 -10.95 3.06 -2.42
N ALA A 90 -9.99 3.82 -1.88
CA ALA A 90 -9.91 5.27 -2.03
C ALA A 90 -9.29 5.72 -3.36
N PHE A 91 -8.43 4.89 -3.97
CA PHE A 91 -7.74 5.19 -5.21
C PHE A 91 -8.13 4.21 -6.33
N ARG A 92 -8.48 4.74 -7.51
CA ARG A 92 -8.68 3.92 -8.70
C ARG A 92 -7.35 3.37 -9.20
N ASN A 93 -7.38 2.20 -9.84
CA ASN A 93 -6.20 1.49 -10.36
C ASN A 93 -5.21 1.01 -9.27
N MET A 94 -5.65 0.93 -8.01
CA MET A 94 -4.82 0.42 -6.91
C MET A 94 -5.34 -0.95 -6.46
N LEU A 95 -4.55 -1.99 -6.69
CA LEU A 95 -4.79 -3.32 -6.17
C LEU A 95 -3.86 -3.56 -4.97
N VAL A 96 -4.42 -4.03 -3.86
CA VAL A 96 -3.66 -4.47 -2.69
C VAL A 96 -3.79 -5.98 -2.58
N VAL A 97 -2.68 -6.68 -2.66
CA VAL A 97 -2.57 -8.14 -2.50
C VAL A 97 -2.19 -8.43 -1.05
N PRO A 98 -3.07 -9.10 -0.28
CA PRO A 98 -2.84 -9.43 1.12
C PRO A 98 -1.85 -10.59 1.31
#